data_AF-A0A7Y5J759-F1
#
_entry.id   AF-A0A7Y5J759-F1
#
_cell.length_a   1.000
_cell.length_b   1.000
_cell.length_c   1.000
_cell.angle_alpha   90.00
_cell.angle_beta   90.00
_cell.angle_gamma   90.00
#
_symmetry.space_group_name_H-M   'P 1'
#
loop_
_entity.id
_entity.type
_entity.pdbx_description
1 polymer ?
#
loop_
_entity_poly.entity_id
_entity_poly.type
_entity_poly.pdbx_seq_one_letter_code
_entity_poly.pdbx_strand_id
1 'polypeptide(L)'
;MNWKPEEITFSSALVVRTPAFPFSRLSFDDNFFRDIMADETFLRALYLANPSVFLEAESWMSGKKMEAKREKKLRRTLFNYWSRMHSNCTPFGFFANVFTAHWGDQTQINVDEGHPALRVDMDLLAHLAGYIENIPEIRNFLLFYPNNTCYEVDDKIRYNEFYFEGTKMRYRLSAVENSDLLLD
;
A
#
# COMPACT_ATOMS: atom_id res chain seq x y z
N MET A 1 9.28 21.86 38.82
CA MET A 1 9.84 21.41 37.53
C MET A 1 9.34 22.41 36.49
N ASN A 2 10.19 23.35 36.07
CA ASN A 2 9.81 24.44 35.17
C ASN A 2 9.91 23.94 33.72
N TRP A 3 8.80 23.42 33.18
CA TRP A 3 8.70 23.12 31.77
C TRP A 3 8.71 24.45 30.99
N LYS A 4 9.82 24.75 30.33
CA LYS A 4 9.84 25.76 29.27
C LYS A 4 9.31 25.07 28.01
N PRO A 5 8.31 25.62 27.31
CA PRO A 5 7.96 25.10 26.00
C PRO A 5 9.19 25.24 25.10
N GLU A 6 9.66 24.12 24.55
CA GLU A 6 10.66 24.15 23.47
C GLU A 6 10.05 24.88 22.27
N GLU A 7 10.87 25.70 21.60
CA GLU A 7 10.42 26.37 20.37
C GLU A 7 10.03 25.31 19.34
N ILE A 8 8.75 25.31 18.95
CA ILE A 8 8.25 24.42 17.91
C ILE A 8 8.76 24.96 16.57
N THR A 9 9.71 24.26 15.96
CA THR A 9 10.21 24.56 14.62
C THR A 9 9.55 23.64 13.59
N PHE A 10 9.08 24.20 12.48
CA PHE A 10 8.60 23.40 11.35
C PHE A 10 9.78 22.89 10.51
N SER A 11 9.62 21.70 9.91
CA SER A 11 10.52 21.20 8.87
C SER A 11 10.60 22.21 7.72
N SER A 12 11.79 22.41 7.16
CA SER A 12 11.98 23.24 5.97
C SER A 12 11.32 22.65 4.71
N ALA A 13 11.17 21.32 4.69
CA ALA A 13 10.45 20.58 3.66
C ALA A 13 9.00 20.32 4.07
N LEU A 14 8.11 20.46 3.10
CA LEU A 14 6.67 20.22 3.17
C LEU A 14 6.29 19.03 2.30
N VAL A 15 5.28 18.28 2.74
CA VAL A 15 4.67 17.21 1.93
C VAL A 15 3.33 17.72 1.40
N VAL A 16 3.26 17.89 0.09
CA VAL A 16 2.03 18.28 -0.60
C VAL A 16 1.35 17.02 -1.11
N ARG A 17 0.04 16.92 -0.86
CA ARG A 17 -0.78 15.80 -1.32
C ARG A 17 -1.93 16.33 -2.14
N THR A 18 -2.11 15.79 -3.33
CA THR A 18 -3.22 16.17 -4.22
C THR A 18 -4.00 14.92 -4.62
N PRO A 19 -5.28 15.04 -5.00
CA PRO A 19 -5.91 14.02 -5.81
C PRO A 19 -5.09 13.79 -7.09
N ALA A 20 -5.25 12.61 -7.70
CA ALA A 20 -4.55 12.29 -8.95
C ALA A 20 -4.99 13.21 -10.10
N PHE A 21 -6.28 13.58 -10.11
CA PHE A 21 -6.87 14.44 -11.13
C PHE A 21 -7.62 15.61 -10.51
N PRO A 22 -7.72 16.76 -11.21
CA PRO A 22 -8.52 17.88 -10.75
C PRO A 22 -10.00 17.50 -10.71
N PHE A 23 -10.75 18.11 -9.80
CA PHE A 23 -12.20 17.96 -9.75
C PHE A 23 -12.86 18.73 -10.90
N SER A 24 -12.85 18.16 -12.11
CA SER A 24 -13.28 18.84 -13.35
C SER A 24 -14.51 18.20 -14.02
N ARG A 25 -14.87 16.96 -13.66
CA ARG A 25 -16.02 16.29 -14.29
C ARG A 25 -17.32 16.61 -13.56
N LEU A 26 -18.18 17.38 -14.22
CA LEU A 26 -19.48 17.82 -13.71
C LEU A 26 -20.69 17.07 -14.30
N SER A 27 -20.50 16.24 -15.35
CA SER A 27 -21.59 15.51 -16.00
C SER A 27 -21.56 14.01 -15.67
N PHE A 28 -22.69 13.53 -15.15
CA PHE A 28 -22.99 12.12 -14.90
C PHE A 28 -24.16 11.71 -15.79
N ASP A 29 -23.87 11.45 -17.06
CA ASP A 29 -24.84 10.95 -18.03
C ASP A 29 -24.87 9.41 -18.07
N ASP A 30 -25.71 8.85 -18.94
CA ASP A 30 -25.84 7.41 -19.13
C ASP A 30 -24.56 6.73 -19.65
N ASN A 31 -23.61 7.50 -20.18
CA ASN A 31 -22.31 7.02 -20.68
C ASN A 31 -21.18 7.16 -19.67
N PHE A 32 -21.38 7.85 -18.54
CA PHE A 32 -20.37 8.06 -17.51
C PHE A 32 -19.54 6.80 -17.19
N PHE A 33 -20.21 5.66 -16.97
CA PHE A 33 -19.51 4.41 -16.66
C PHE A 33 -18.71 3.87 -17.84
N ARG A 34 -19.20 4.01 -19.08
CA ARG A 34 -18.43 3.64 -20.28
C ARG A 34 -17.18 4.49 -20.41
N ASP A 35 -17.32 5.79 -20.19
CA ASP A 35 -16.21 6.74 -20.35
C ASP A 35 -15.09 6.48 -19.32
N ILE A 36 -15.42 6.29 -18.04
CA ILE A 36 -14.39 5.98 -17.04
C ILE A 36 -13.77 4.60 -17.28
N MET A 37 -14.52 3.65 -17.84
CA MET A 37 -13.99 2.33 -18.19
C MET A 37 -13.21 2.33 -19.51
N ALA A 38 -13.23 3.41 -20.28
CA ALA A 38 -12.36 3.63 -21.43
C ALA A 38 -11.08 4.40 -21.06
N ASP A 39 -11.02 4.98 -19.86
CA ASP A 39 -9.84 5.67 -19.34
C ASP A 39 -8.82 4.64 -18.79
N GLU A 40 -7.73 4.45 -19.54
CA GLU A 40 -6.64 3.54 -19.15
C GLU A 40 -6.03 3.87 -17.79
N THR A 41 -6.00 5.15 -17.40
CA THR A 41 -5.46 5.57 -16.11
C THR A 41 -6.37 5.13 -14.97
N PHE A 42 -7.69 5.30 -15.15
CA PHE A 42 -8.67 4.80 -14.19
C PHE A 42 -8.63 3.28 -14.08
N LEU A 43 -8.57 2.56 -15.22
CA LEU A 43 -8.47 1.10 -15.24
C LEU A 43 -7.22 0.59 -14.51
N ARG A 44 -6.06 1.20 -14.77
CA ARG A 44 -4.81 0.85 -14.11
C ARG A 44 -4.89 1.09 -12.59
N ALA A 45 -5.43 2.24 -12.18
CA ALA A 45 -5.62 2.56 -10.77
C ALA A 45 -6.56 1.56 -10.08
N LEU A 46 -7.68 1.22 -10.74
CA LEU A 46 -8.67 0.28 -10.24
C LEU A 46 -8.10 -1.14 -10.11
N TYR A 47 -7.39 -1.62 -11.13
CA TYR A 47 -6.76 -2.94 -11.12
C TYR A 47 -5.79 -3.10 -9.95
N LEU A 48 -4.92 -2.11 -9.73
CA LEU A 48 -3.94 -2.14 -8.65
C LEU A 48 -4.56 -2.03 -7.26
N ALA A 49 -5.65 -1.28 -7.12
CA ALA A 49 -6.34 -1.16 -5.84
C ALA A 49 -7.24 -2.37 -5.53
N ASN A 50 -7.91 -2.92 -6.53
CA ASN A 50 -8.82 -4.04 -6.36
C ASN A 50 -9.04 -4.81 -7.67
N PRO A 51 -8.20 -5.84 -7.94
CA PRO A 51 -8.32 -6.67 -9.14
C PRO A 51 -9.69 -7.32 -9.30
N SER A 52 -10.34 -7.69 -8.19
CA SER A 52 -11.65 -8.35 -8.24
C SER A 52 -12.76 -7.43 -8.77
N VAL A 53 -12.72 -6.14 -8.39
CA VAL A 53 -13.66 -5.12 -8.89
C VAL A 53 -13.36 -4.79 -10.34
N PHE A 54 -12.09 -4.68 -10.71
CA PHE A 54 -11.68 -4.50 -12.11
C PHE A 54 -12.24 -5.60 -13.02
N LEU A 55 -12.02 -6.88 -12.66
CA LEU A 55 -12.51 -8.03 -13.45
C LEU A 55 -14.04 -8.08 -13.50
N GLU A 56 -14.72 -7.73 -12.41
CA GLU A 56 -16.18 -7.63 -12.39
C GLU A 56 -16.70 -6.50 -13.29
N ALA A 57 -16.00 -5.36 -13.34
CA ALA A 57 -16.32 -4.23 -14.19
C ALA A 57 -16.07 -4.51 -15.66
N GLU A 58 -14.95 -5.15 -16.03
CA GLU A 58 -14.70 -5.60 -17.40
C GLU A 58 -15.77 -6.58 -17.86
N SER A 59 -16.11 -7.56 -17.02
CA SER A 59 -17.15 -8.54 -17.34
C SER A 59 -18.52 -7.88 -17.50
N TRP A 60 -18.83 -6.83 -16.74
CA TRP A 60 -20.06 -6.06 -16.90
C TRP A 60 -20.06 -5.29 -18.22
N MET A 61 -18.93 -4.67 -18.58
CA MET A 61 -18.77 -3.92 -19.83
C MET A 61 -18.81 -4.81 -21.08
N SER A 62 -18.42 -6.08 -20.96
CA SER A 62 -18.56 -7.06 -22.05
C SER A 62 -20.01 -7.52 -22.29
N GLY A 63 -20.99 -6.97 -21.58
CA GLY A 63 -22.40 -7.32 -21.72
C GLY A 63 -22.83 -8.60 -20.98
N LYS A 64 -21.99 -9.14 -20.08
CA LYS A 64 -22.39 -10.29 -19.26
C LYS A 64 -23.56 -9.91 -18.36
N LYS A 65 -24.62 -10.71 -18.40
CA LYS A 65 -25.80 -10.50 -17.55
C LYS A 65 -25.40 -10.55 -16.07
N MET A 66 -25.88 -9.56 -15.33
CA MET A 66 -25.64 -9.39 -13.90
C MET A 66 -26.98 -9.14 -13.21
N GLU A 67 -27.13 -9.64 -11.98
CA GLU A 67 -28.30 -9.32 -11.16
C GLU A 67 -28.35 -7.80 -10.87
N ALA A 68 -29.52 -7.17 -10.98
CA ALA A 68 -29.69 -5.72 -10.83
C ALA A 68 -29.11 -5.17 -9.52
N LYS A 69 -29.24 -5.92 -8.41
CA LYS A 69 -28.66 -5.53 -7.11
C LYS A 69 -27.14 -5.50 -7.15
N ARG A 70 -26.53 -6.48 -7.81
CA ARG A 70 -25.08 -6.61 -7.97
C ARG A 70 -24.54 -5.53 -8.90
N GLU A 71 -25.24 -5.26 -10.01
CA GLU A 71 -24.90 -4.16 -10.92
C GLU A 71 -24.94 -2.80 -10.21
N LYS A 72 -26.00 -2.52 -9.44
CA LYS A 72 -26.09 -1.28 -8.65
C LYS A 72 -24.94 -1.14 -7.66
N LYS A 73 -24.53 -2.25 -7.02
CA LYS A 73 -23.38 -2.26 -6.10
C LYS A 73 -22.08 -1.95 -6.84
N LEU A 74 -21.85 -2.58 -7.99
CA LEU A 74 -20.67 -2.35 -8.82
C LEU A 74 -20.59 -0.90 -9.28
N ARG A 75 -21.67 -0.35 -9.85
CA ARG A 75 -21.75 1.06 -10.27
C ARG A 75 -21.39 2.03 -9.14
N ARG A 76 -21.91 1.79 -7.93
CA ARG A 76 -21.55 2.59 -6.75
C ARG A 76 -20.06 2.45 -6.39
N THR A 77 -19.51 1.25 -6.44
CA THR A 77 -18.08 1.01 -6.18
C THR A 77 -17.19 1.74 -7.20
N LEU A 78 -17.52 1.65 -8.49
CA LEU A 78 -16.80 2.35 -9.55
C LEU A 78 -16.84 3.87 -9.37
N PHE A 79 -18.03 4.41 -9.07
CA PHE A 79 -18.17 5.83 -8.76
C PHE A 79 -17.32 6.25 -7.56
N ASN A 80 -17.26 5.44 -6.50
CA ASN A 80 -16.43 5.75 -5.33
C ASN A 80 -14.93 5.79 -5.67
N TYR A 81 -14.43 4.85 -6.48
CA TYR A 81 -13.04 4.88 -6.95
C TYR A 81 -12.77 6.10 -7.84
N TRP A 82 -13.69 6.39 -8.76
CA TRP A 82 -13.57 7.55 -9.64
C TRP A 82 -13.54 8.85 -8.81
N SER A 83 -14.48 9.01 -7.88
CA SER A 83 -14.56 10.16 -6.98
C SER A 83 -13.30 10.30 -6.12
N ARG A 84 -12.74 9.19 -5.63
CA ARG A 84 -11.47 9.19 -4.88
C ARG A 84 -10.34 9.81 -5.69
N MET A 85 -10.23 9.46 -6.98
CA MET A 85 -9.20 9.95 -7.90
C MET A 85 -9.25 11.48 -8.11
N HIS A 86 -10.42 12.09 -7.93
CA HIS A 86 -10.68 13.50 -8.24
C HIS A 86 -10.83 14.40 -7.01
N SER A 87 -11.09 13.83 -5.83
CA SER A 87 -11.47 14.61 -4.64
C SER A 87 -10.66 14.28 -3.37
N ASN A 88 -9.93 13.16 -3.33
CA ASN A 88 -9.27 12.71 -2.11
C ASN A 88 -7.74 12.76 -2.25
N CYS A 89 -7.07 13.49 -1.36
CA CYS A 89 -5.61 13.61 -1.33
C CYS A 89 -4.91 12.56 -0.43
N THR A 90 -5.63 11.57 0.11
CA THR A 90 -5.01 10.50 0.91
C THR A 90 -4.22 9.55 0.00
N PRO A 91 -2.87 9.47 0.13
CA PRO A 91 -2.03 8.69 -0.77
C PRO A 91 -2.43 7.22 -0.79
N PHE A 92 -2.85 6.72 -1.96
CA PHE A 92 -3.24 5.34 -2.15
C PHE A 92 -3.16 4.96 -3.62
N GLY A 93 -2.22 4.08 -3.97
CA GLY A 93 -1.99 3.65 -5.34
C GLY A 93 -1.88 4.84 -6.29
N PHE A 94 -2.64 4.78 -7.40
CA PHE A 94 -2.68 5.82 -8.44
C PHE A 94 -3.82 6.85 -8.22
N PHE A 95 -4.43 6.90 -7.02
CA PHE A 95 -5.57 7.79 -6.76
C PHE A 95 -5.19 9.18 -6.22
N ALA A 96 -3.93 9.36 -5.84
CA ALA A 96 -3.43 10.61 -5.27
C ALA A 96 -1.94 10.75 -5.57
N ASN A 97 -1.46 11.98 -5.59
CA ASN A 97 -0.05 12.31 -5.81
C ASN A 97 0.57 12.86 -4.52
N VAL A 98 1.89 12.71 -4.41
CA VAL A 98 2.69 13.23 -3.30
C VAL A 98 3.90 13.96 -3.86
N PHE A 99 4.11 15.19 -3.39
CA PHE A 99 5.22 16.04 -3.80
C PHE A 99 5.91 16.62 -2.57
N THR A 100 7.15 17.04 -2.76
CA THR A 100 7.89 17.83 -1.78
C THR A 100 7.87 19.29 -2.19
N ALA A 101 7.58 20.17 -1.25
CA ALA A 101 7.69 21.62 -1.42
C ALA A 101 8.56 22.21 -0.30
N HIS A 102 8.92 23.47 -0.43
CA HIS A 102 9.69 24.21 0.58
C HIS A 102 8.98 25.51 0.92
N TRP A 103 9.23 26.03 2.12
CA TRP A 103 8.75 27.37 2.48
C TRP A 103 9.39 28.43 1.60
N GLY A 104 8.62 29.47 1.28
CA GLY A 104 9.10 30.61 0.50
C GLY A 104 8.07 31.74 0.49
N ASP A 105 8.41 32.84 -0.18
CA ASP A 105 7.57 34.06 -0.20
C ASP A 105 6.40 33.96 -1.19
N GLN A 106 6.36 32.90 -2.00
CA GLN A 106 5.33 32.67 -3.03
C GLN A 106 4.44 31.50 -2.64
N THR A 107 3.13 31.64 -2.89
CA THR A 107 2.12 30.61 -2.60
C THR A 107 1.81 29.71 -3.80
N GLN A 108 2.41 29.99 -4.97
CA GLN A 108 2.21 29.20 -6.17
C GLN A 108 2.95 27.88 -6.06
N ILE A 109 2.22 26.76 -6.15
CA ILE A 109 2.77 25.42 -6.21
C ILE A 109 2.52 24.89 -7.61
N ASN A 110 3.60 24.64 -8.36
CA ASN A 110 3.53 23.93 -9.61
C ASN A 110 3.64 22.44 -9.33
N VAL A 111 2.70 21.67 -9.87
CA VAL A 111 2.65 20.22 -9.71
C VAL A 111 3.16 19.62 -11.01
N ASP A 112 4.40 19.14 -10.98
CA ASP A 112 5.03 18.49 -12.13
C ASP A 112 4.53 17.06 -12.32
N GLU A 113 4.85 16.46 -13.46
CA GLU A 113 4.56 15.04 -13.72
C GLU A 113 5.30 14.15 -12.70
N GLY A 114 4.52 13.38 -11.94
CA GLY A 114 5.05 12.37 -11.04
C GLY A 114 5.41 11.08 -11.76
N HIS A 115 6.26 10.26 -11.15
CA HIS A 115 6.51 8.88 -11.59
C HIS A 115 5.92 7.89 -10.59
N PRO A 116 5.38 6.75 -11.04
CA PRO A 116 4.86 5.74 -10.14
C PRO A 116 6.00 5.05 -9.38
N ALA A 117 5.94 5.09 -8.04
CA ALA A 117 6.81 4.31 -7.18
C ALA A 117 6.13 2.99 -6.79
N LEU A 118 6.44 1.92 -7.53
CA LEU A 118 5.91 0.58 -7.26
C LEU A 118 6.83 -0.19 -6.33
N ARG A 119 6.23 -0.94 -5.40
CA ARG A 119 6.93 -1.91 -4.55
C ARG A 119 6.23 -3.25 -4.68
N VAL A 120 7.02 -4.31 -4.60
CA VAL A 120 6.48 -5.68 -4.52
C VAL A 120 5.79 -5.82 -3.16
N ASP A 121 4.69 -6.55 -3.16
CA ASP A 121 3.95 -6.86 -1.95
C ASP A 121 4.85 -7.58 -0.92
N MET A 122 4.75 -7.16 0.35
CA MET A 122 5.62 -7.69 1.40
C MET A 122 5.32 -9.15 1.74
N ASP A 123 4.05 -9.57 1.68
CA ASP A 123 3.72 -10.99 1.89
C ASP A 123 4.35 -11.80 0.75
N LEU A 124 4.23 -11.37 -0.51
CA LEU A 124 4.88 -12.05 -1.64
C LEU A 124 6.41 -12.15 -1.48
N LEU A 125 7.07 -11.05 -1.13
CA LEU A 125 8.51 -11.04 -0.90
C LEU A 125 8.92 -12.01 0.21
N ALA A 126 8.17 -12.04 1.32
CA ALA A 126 8.47 -12.91 2.44
C ALA A 126 8.28 -14.39 2.07
N HIS A 127 7.24 -14.74 1.32
CA HIS A 127 7.06 -16.12 0.81
C HIS A 127 8.17 -16.52 -0.16
N LEU A 128 8.57 -15.61 -1.06
CA LEU A 128 9.66 -15.87 -1.99
C LEU A 128 10.99 -16.08 -1.27
N ALA A 129 11.30 -15.25 -0.27
CA ALA A 129 12.48 -15.39 0.56
C ALA A 129 12.48 -16.75 1.28
N GLY A 130 11.37 -17.12 1.92
CA GLY A 130 11.23 -18.43 2.57
C GLY A 130 11.34 -19.60 1.60
N TYR A 131 10.82 -19.48 0.37
CA TYR A 131 11.01 -20.49 -0.67
C TYR A 131 12.49 -20.66 -1.02
N ILE A 132 13.22 -19.55 -1.26
CA ILE A 132 14.65 -19.56 -1.60
C ILE A 132 15.49 -20.16 -0.46
N GLU A 133 15.19 -19.80 0.79
CA GLU A 133 15.88 -20.32 1.98
C GLU A 133 15.77 -21.86 2.11
N ASN A 134 14.66 -22.44 1.65
CA ASN A 134 14.42 -23.88 1.70
C ASN A 134 15.07 -24.67 0.56
N ILE A 135 15.73 -24.01 -0.41
CA ILE A 135 16.49 -24.67 -1.46
C ILE A 135 17.85 -25.12 -0.89
N PRO A 136 18.11 -26.44 -0.74
CA PRO A 136 19.32 -26.93 -0.05
C PRO A 136 20.62 -26.40 -0.65
N GLU A 137 20.67 -26.29 -1.97
CA GLU A 137 21.83 -25.81 -2.72
C GLU A 137 22.12 -24.33 -2.49
N ILE A 138 21.09 -23.52 -2.17
CA ILE A 138 21.24 -22.08 -1.92
C ILE A 138 21.52 -21.83 -0.43
N ARG A 139 20.86 -22.58 0.46
CA ARG A 139 20.92 -22.38 1.91
C ARG A 139 22.34 -22.33 2.46
N ASN A 140 23.24 -23.16 1.93
CA ASN A 140 24.64 -23.22 2.35
C ASN A 140 25.46 -21.97 1.98
N PHE A 141 24.94 -21.11 1.10
CA PHE A 141 25.56 -19.85 0.71
C PHE A 141 24.87 -18.62 1.33
N LEU A 142 23.81 -18.83 2.12
CA LEU A 142 23.11 -17.73 2.80
C LEU A 142 23.84 -17.35 4.09
N LEU A 143 23.81 -16.07 4.40
CA LEU A 143 24.25 -15.54 5.70
C LEU A 143 23.05 -15.44 6.62
N PHE A 144 23.19 -15.97 7.83
CA PHE A 144 22.18 -15.91 8.87
C PHE A 144 22.66 -14.97 9.99
N TYR A 145 21.72 -14.24 10.57
CA TYR A 145 21.96 -13.34 11.69
C TYR A 145 20.90 -13.60 12.77
N PRO A 146 21.23 -13.41 14.06
CA PRO A 146 20.24 -13.46 15.12
C PRO A 146 19.11 -12.45 14.87
N ASN A 147 17.88 -12.84 15.21
CA ASN A 147 16.73 -11.94 15.12
C ASN A 147 16.94 -10.75 16.08
N ASN A 148 16.88 -9.52 15.57
CA ASN A 148 17.16 -8.31 16.34
C ASN A 148 16.11 -7.98 17.42
N THR A 149 15.03 -8.76 17.49
CA THR A 149 14.04 -8.70 18.57
C THR A 149 14.34 -9.67 19.71
N CYS A 150 15.43 -10.43 19.63
CA CYS A 150 15.86 -11.34 20.70
C CYS A 150 16.19 -10.57 21.99
N TYR A 151 15.72 -11.08 23.13
CA TYR A 151 16.09 -10.63 24.46
C TYR A 151 15.99 -11.79 25.46
N GLU A 152 16.79 -11.73 26.52
CA GLU A 152 16.83 -12.76 27.55
C GLU A 152 15.81 -12.49 28.66
N VAL A 153 15.15 -13.55 29.13
CA VAL A 153 14.30 -13.56 30.32
C VAL A 153 14.46 -14.91 31.00
N ASP A 154 15.03 -14.92 32.20
CA ASP A 154 15.42 -16.14 32.93
C ASP A 154 16.29 -17.04 32.03
N ASP A 155 16.08 -18.36 32.05
CA ASP A 155 16.81 -19.33 31.22
C ASP A 155 16.28 -19.42 29.77
N LYS A 156 15.71 -18.33 29.23
CA LYS A 156 15.09 -18.33 27.90
C LYS A 156 15.45 -17.10 27.08
N ILE A 157 15.62 -17.31 25.78
CA ILE A 157 15.70 -16.26 24.76
C ILE A 157 14.30 -16.11 24.16
N ARG A 158 13.74 -14.90 24.21
CA ARG A 158 12.45 -14.56 23.61
C ARG A 158 12.64 -13.68 22.39
N TYR A 159 11.82 -13.85 21.38
CA TYR A 159 11.87 -13.06 20.14
C TYR A 159 10.52 -13.02 19.43
N ASN A 160 10.33 -12.01 18.59
CA ASN A 160 9.18 -11.96 17.68
C ASN A 160 9.48 -12.81 16.45
N GLU A 161 8.84 -13.97 16.38
CA GLU A 161 8.87 -14.86 15.23
C GLU A 161 7.76 -14.44 14.26
N PHE A 162 8.08 -14.35 12.97
CA PHE A 162 7.06 -14.30 11.93
C PHE A 162 6.83 -15.69 11.35
N TYR A 163 5.60 -15.98 10.95
CA TYR A 163 5.21 -17.24 10.31
C TYR A 163 4.07 -16.99 9.31
N PHE A 164 3.83 -17.95 8.44
CA PHE A 164 2.76 -17.85 7.45
C PHE A 164 1.52 -18.63 7.89
N GLU A 165 0.36 -18.00 7.79
CA GLU A 165 -0.96 -18.61 7.92
C GLU A 165 -1.69 -18.46 6.58
N GLY A 166 -1.64 -19.50 5.75
CA GLY A 166 -2.05 -19.38 4.35
C GLY A 166 -1.11 -18.42 3.60
N THR A 167 -1.66 -17.32 3.08
CA THR A 167 -0.89 -16.29 2.35
C THR A 167 -0.53 -15.07 3.19
N LYS A 168 -0.84 -15.07 4.50
CA LYS A 168 -0.62 -13.89 5.35
C LYS A 168 0.54 -14.13 6.31
N MET A 169 1.44 -13.16 6.39
CA MET A 169 2.44 -13.12 7.44
C MET A 169 1.79 -12.74 8.79
N ARG A 170 2.12 -13.52 9.81
CA ARG A 170 1.68 -13.34 11.20
C ARG A 170 2.91 -13.27 12.10
N TYR A 171 2.74 -12.70 13.28
CA TYR A 171 3.79 -12.62 14.29
C TYR A 171 3.32 -13.27 15.58
N ARG A 172 4.24 -13.98 16.25
CA ARG A 172 4.04 -14.49 17.60
C ARG A 172 5.30 -14.25 18.43
N LEU A 173 5.10 -14.10 19.74
CA LEU A 173 6.21 -14.15 20.68
C LEU A 173 6.61 -15.61 20.89
N SER A 174 7.84 -15.93 20.51
CA SER A 174 8.43 -17.26 20.67
C SER A 174 9.53 -17.25 21.70
N ALA A 175 9.79 -18.40 22.30
CA ALA A 175 10.82 -18.58 23.31
C ALA A 175 11.55 -19.90 23.09
N VAL A 176 12.87 -19.87 23.21
CA VAL A 176 13.73 -21.05 23.23
C VAL A 176 14.53 -21.07 24.53
N GLU A 177 14.94 -22.25 24.98
CA GLU A 177 15.84 -22.37 26.12
C GLU A 177 17.18 -21.72 25.77
N ASN A 178 17.75 -20.98 26.72
CA ASN A 178 19.07 -20.41 26.55
C ASN A 178 20.11 -21.54 26.56
N SER A 179 21.08 -21.47 25.66
CA SER A 179 22.16 -22.46 25.56
C SER A 179 23.41 -21.80 24.99
N ASP A 180 24.58 -22.30 25.37
CA ASP A 180 25.87 -21.75 24.92
C ASP A 180 25.99 -21.71 23.38
N LEU A 181 25.38 -22.68 22.69
CA LEU A 181 25.34 -22.74 21.21
C LEU A 181 24.62 -21.54 20.56
N LEU A 182 23.70 -20.88 21.27
CA LEU A 182 22.92 -19.75 20.77
C LEU A 182 23.54 -18.38 21.13
N LEU A 183 24.62 -18.37 21.93
CA LEU A 183 25.30 -17.17 22.40
C LEU A 183 26.58 -16.84 21.61
N ASP A 184 27.07 -17.79 20.79
CA ASP A 184 28.16 -17.62 19.82
C ASP A 184 27.68 -17.05 18.47
#